data_AF-A0A0M2SP95-F1
#
_entry.id   AF-A0A0M2SP95-F1
#
_cell.length_a   1.000
_cell.length_b   1.000
_cell.length_c   1.000
_cell.angle_alpha   90.00
_cell.angle_beta   90.00
_cell.angle_gamma   90.00
#
_symmetry.space_group_name_H-M   'P 1'
#
loop_
_entity.id
_entity.type
_entity.pdbx_description
1 polymer ?
#
loop_
_entity_poly.entity_id
_entity_poly.type
_entity_poly.pdbx_seq_one_letter_code
_entity_poly.pdbx_strand_id
1 'polypeptide(L)'
;MKDEGFMMLDAVLAMLIFSIIIGVLVPALMMIRTTVTLAEEKLDFSRSLYIELLNHDAPNNFTHEDYIQKGDSICAKENETLCLRVR
;
A
#
# COMPACT_ATOMS: atom_id res chain seq x y z
N MET A 1 25.41 37.99 -27.39
CA MET A 1 24.01 38.48 -27.44
C MET A 1 23.04 37.56 -28.18
N LYS A 2 23.27 37.12 -29.44
CA LYS A 2 22.31 36.25 -30.15
C LYS A 2 22.26 34.80 -29.60
N ASP A 3 23.39 34.26 -29.15
CA ASP A 3 23.49 32.89 -28.59
C ASP A 3 22.98 32.77 -27.14
N GLU A 4 23.08 33.83 -26.34
CA GLU A 4 22.64 33.80 -24.93
C GLU A 4 21.12 33.72 -24.82
N GLY A 5 20.39 34.41 -25.70
CA GLY A 5 18.93 34.33 -25.77
C GLY A 5 18.41 32.98 -26.26
N PHE A 6 19.14 32.32 -27.16
CA PHE A 6 18.79 30.98 -27.64
C PHE A 6 19.00 29.93 -26.55
N MET A 7 20.13 29.97 -25.84
CA MET A 7 20.40 29.07 -24.71
C MET A 7 19.42 29.27 -23.53
N MET A 8 18.99 30.51 -23.27
CA MET A 8 17.96 30.77 -22.24
C MET A 8 16.62 30.13 -22.59
N LEU A 9 16.23 30.17 -23.86
CA LEU A 9 14.99 29.57 -24.35
C LEU A 9 15.01 28.04 -24.20
N ASP A 10 16.14 27.42 -24.57
CA ASP A 10 16.35 25.98 -24.41
C ASP A 10 16.32 25.56 -22.92
N ALA A 11 16.91 26.36 -22.03
CA ALA A 11 16.87 26.10 -20.59
C ALA A 11 15.43 26.17 -20.02
N VAL A 12 14.62 27.14 -20.46
CA VAL A 12 13.22 27.25 -20.06
C VAL A 12 12.42 26.06 -20.60
N LEU A 13 12.65 25.68 -21.85
CA LEU A 13 11.98 24.55 -22.48
C LEU A 13 12.32 23.23 -21.78
N ALA A 14 13.59 23.03 -21.40
CA ALA A 14 14.02 21.91 -20.58
C ALA A 14 13.34 21.91 -19.21
N MET A 15 13.24 23.06 -18.52
CA MET A 15 12.54 23.15 -17.24
C MET A 15 11.06 22.78 -17.35
N LEU A 16 10.37 23.20 -18.42
CA LEU A 16 8.97 22.84 -18.65
C LEU A 16 8.80 21.34 -18.84
N ILE A 17 9.67 20.71 -19.64
CA ILE A 17 9.67 19.26 -19.83
C ILE A 17 9.90 18.54 -18.48
N PHE A 18 10.90 18.97 -17.70
CA PHE A 18 11.15 18.39 -16.38
C PHE A 18 9.96 18.58 -15.43
N SER A 19 9.30 19.72 -15.46
CA SER A 19 8.12 19.98 -14.62
C SER A 19 6.98 19.02 -14.96
N ILE A 20 6.74 18.75 -16.24
CA ILE A 20 5.74 17.78 -16.69
C ILE A 20 6.12 16.37 -16.23
N ILE A 21 7.39 15.97 -16.43
CA ILE A 21 7.88 14.65 -16.01
C ILE A 21 7.70 14.47 -14.51
N ILE A 22 8.16 15.42 -13.69
CA ILE A 22 8.07 15.38 -12.23
C ILE A 22 6.59 15.36 -11.78
N GLY A 23 5.73 16.13 -12.45
CA GLY A 23 4.30 16.17 -12.17
C GLY A 23 3.60 14.82 -12.31
N VAL A 24 4.12 13.92 -13.16
CA VAL A 24 3.60 12.54 -13.30
C VAL A 24 4.36 11.56 -12.41
N LEU A 25 5.69 11.70 -12.31
CA LEU A 25 6.54 10.74 -11.61
C LEU A 25 6.29 10.74 -10.10
N VAL A 26 6.11 11.92 -9.49
CA VAL A 26 5.93 12.04 -8.03
C VAL A 26 4.63 11.38 -7.55
N PRO A 27 3.45 11.65 -8.15
CA PRO A 27 2.23 10.95 -7.77
C PRO A 27 2.31 9.44 -7.99
N ALA A 28 2.93 8.99 -9.08
CA ALA A 28 3.11 7.57 -9.36
C ALA A 28 3.95 6.87 -8.26
N LEU A 29 5.05 7.49 -7.84
CA LEU A 29 5.88 6.97 -6.74
C LEU A 29 5.13 6.95 -5.40
N MET A 30 4.34 7.97 -5.11
CA MET A 30 3.50 8.00 -3.91
C MET A 30 2.48 6.85 -3.93
N MET A 31 1.79 6.66 -5.06
CA MET A 31 0.82 5.58 -5.22
C MET A 31 1.48 4.21 -5.02
N ILE A 32 2.63 3.96 -5.65
CA ILE A 32 3.39 2.71 -5.47
C ILE A 32 3.73 2.48 -4.00
N ARG A 33 4.28 3.50 -3.30
CA ARG A 33 4.60 3.37 -1.88
C ARG A 33 3.38 3.02 -1.05
N THR A 34 2.26 3.72 -1.25
CA THR A 34 1.02 3.43 -0.50
C THR A 34 0.51 2.02 -0.77
N THR A 35 0.58 1.55 -2.02
CA THR A 35 0.17 0.18 -2.36
C THR A 35 1.09 -0.87 -1.74
N VAL A 36 2.41 -0.61 -1.67
CA VAL A 36 3.36 -1.52 -1.03
C VAL A 36 3.09 -1.60 0.47
N THR A 37 2.91 -0.47 1.15
CA THR A 37 2.64 -0.48 2.60
C THR A 37 1.33 -1.20 2.94
N LEU A 38 0.28 -0.98 2.15
CA LEU A 38 -1.00 -1.69 2.32
C LEU A 38 -0.87 -3.20 2.05
N ALA A 39 -0.05 -3.58 1.07
CA ALA A 39 0.20 -4.97 0.75
C ALA A 39 1.00 -5.67 1.85
N GLU A 40 2.03 -5.01 2.39
CA GLU A 40 2.83 -5.50 3.52
C GLU A 40 1.95 -5.70 4.77
N GLU A 41 1.16 -4.69 5.14
CA GLU A 41 0.24 -4.78 6.30
C GLU A 41 -0.75 -5.95 6.15
N LYS A 42 -1.30 -6.14 4.95
CA LYS A 42 -2.23 -7.24 4.68
C LYS A 42 -1.55 -8.62 4.69
N LEU A 43 -0.31 -8.71 4.18
CA LEU A 43 0.47 -9.94 4.20
C LEU A 43 0.85 -10.33 5.62
N ASP A 44 1.29 -9.37 6.43
CA ASP A 44 1.65 -9.58 7.83
C ASP A 44 0.43 -10.01 8.64
N PHE A 45 -0.72 -9.33 8.49
CA PHE A 45 -1.98 -9.77 9.09
C PHE A 45 -2.34 -11.19 8.69
N SER A 46 -2.24 -11.52 7.40
CA SER A 46 -2.55 -12.88 6.91
C SER A 46 -1.63 -13.93 7.45
N ARG A 47 -0.35 -13.62 7.60
CA ARG A 47 0.64 -14.55 8.15
C ARG A 47 0.40 -14.78 9.63
N SER A 48 0.18 -13.72 10.41
CA SER A 48 -0.09 -13.82 11.85
C SER A 48 -1.35 -14.62 12.12
N LEU A 49 -2.45 -14.29 11.44
CA LEU A 49 -3.71 -15.02 11.57
C LEU A 49 -3.54 -16.50 11.18
N TYR A 50 -2.83 -16.80 10.09
CA TYR A 50 -2.61 -18.19 9.68
C TYR A 50 -1.81 -19.00 10.71
N ILE A 51 -0.78 -18.40 11.32
CA ILE A 51 0.01 -19.06 12.38
C ILE A 51 -0.85 -19.30 13.62
N GLU A 52 -1.67 -18.34 14.01
CA GLU A 52 -2.57 -18.49 15.15
C GLU A 52 -3.64 -19.57 14.90
N LEU A 53 -4.21 -19.61 13.69
CA LEU A 53 -5.14 -20.67 13.30
C LEU A 53 -4.49 -22.05 13.31
N LEU A 54 -3.21 -22.17 12.90
CA LEU A 54 -2.46 -23.43 12.98
C LEU A 54 -2.21 -23.88 14.43
N ASN A 55 -2.03 -22.94 15.34
CA ASN A 55 -1.82 -23.22 16.76
C ASN A 55 -3.13 -23.52 17.51
N HIS A 56 -4.29 -23.39 16.85
CA HIS A 56 -5.59 -23.68 17.42
C HIS A 56 -6.22 -24.94 16.80
N ASP A 57 -6.56 -25.92 17.64
CA ASP A 57 -7.06 -27.23 17.23
C ASP A 57 -8.46 -27.20 16.55
N ALA A 58 -9.22 -26.11 16.67
CA ALA A 58 -10.58 -26.00 16.15
C ALA A 58 -10.80 -24.67 15.38
N PRO A 59 -10.70 -24.66 14.03
CA PRO A 59 -10.85 -23.44 13.23
C PRO A 59 -12.26 -22.85 13.29
N ASN A 60 -13.27 -23.67 13.63
CA ASN A 60 -14.67 -23.24 13.68
C ASN A 60 -15.04 -22.45 14.93
N ASN A 61 -14.15 -22.39 15.94
CA ASN A 61 -14.40 -21.69 17.20
C ASN A 61 -13.20 -20.83 17.61
N PHE A 62 -12.55 -20.21 16.62
CA PHE A 62 -11.41 -19.34 16.83
C PHE A 62 -11.85 -18.08 17.60
N THR A 63 -11.39 -17.96 18.84
CA THR A 63 -11.61 -16.79 19.70
C THR A 63 -10.25 -16.31 20.21
N HIS A 64 -9.82 -15.15 19.76
CA HIS A 64 -8.55 -14.54 20.16
C HIS A 64 -8.78 -13.05 20.46
N GLU A 65 -8.04 -12.47 21.41
CA GLU A 65 -8.32 -11.11 21.92
C GLU A 65 -8.16 -10.00 20.86
N ASP A 66 -7.28 -10.25 19.89
CA ASP A 66 -6.87 -9.32 18.84
C ASP A 66 -7.72 -9.42 17.55
N TYR A 67 -8.62 -10.40 17.49
CA TYR A 67 -9.38 -10.72 16.28
C TYR A 67 -10.87 -10.77 16.54
N ILE A 68 -11.64 -10.45 15.50
CA ILE A 68 -13.10 -10.52 15.51
C ILE A 68 -13.58 -11.39 14.36
N GLN A 69 -14.46 -12.34 14.66
CA GLN A 69 -15.09 -13.18 13.64
C GLN A 69 -16.37 -12.50 13.13
N LYS A 70 -16.44 -12.26 11.82
CA LYS A 70 -17.59 -11.70 11.10
C LYS A 70 -18.04 -12.70 10.02
N GLY A 71 -18.92 -13.63 10.40
CA GLY A 71 -19.38 -14.70 9.51
C GLY A 71 -18.21 -15.60 9.08
N ASP A 72 -18.00 -15.74 7.76
CA ASP A 72 -16.89 -16.50 7.19
C ASP A 72 -15.53 -15.77 7.21
N SER A 73 -15.47 -14.56 7.79
CA SER A 73 -14.25 -13.76 7.82
C SER A 73 -13.73 -13.56 9.24
N ILE A 74 -12.41 -13.54 9.40
CA ILE A 74 -11.74 -13.09 10.61
C ILE A 74 -11.06 -11.77 10.30
N CYS A 75 -11.31 -10.75 11.11
CA CYS A 75 -10.75 -9.42 10.96
C CYS A 75 -9.91 -9.03 12.17
N ALA A 76 -8.97 -8.12 11.99
CA ALA A 76 -8.28 -7.48 13.12
C ALA A 76 -9.27 -6.62 13.91
N LYS A 77 -9.22 -6.69 15.24
CA LYS A 77 -10.06 -5.89 16.13
C LYS A 77 -9.70 -4.40 16.08
N GLU A 78 -8.42 -4.09 15.95
CA GLU A 78 -7.92 -2.72 15.87
C GLU A 78 -8.20 -2.07 14.51
N ASN A 79 -8.29 -2.88 13.44
CA ASN A 79 -8.53 -2.39 12.08
C ASN A 79 -9.44 -3.36 11.30
N GLU A 80 -10.74 -3.09 11.32
CA GLU A 80 -11.74 -3.92 10.65
C GLU A 80 -11.64 -3.96 9.12
N THR A 81 -10.73 -3.19 8.50
CA THR A 81 -10.46 -3.28 7.06
C THR A 81 -9.53 -4.45 6.71
N LEU A 82 -8.76 -4.93 7.69
CA LEU A 82 -7.93 -6.13 7.57
C LEU A 82 -8.77 -7.35 7.92
N CYS A 83 -9.38 -7.94 6.89
CA CYS A 83 -10.20 -9.15 7.01
C CYS A 83 -9.70 -10.23 6.05
N LEU A 84 -9.78 -11.47 6.51
CA LEU A 84 -9.50 -12.66 5.71
C LEU A 84 -10.64 -13.65 5.82
N ARG A 85 -11.05 -14.18 4.67
CA ARG A 85 -12.08 -15.21 4.61
C ARG A 85 -11.45 -16.57 4.91
N VAL A 86 -11.95 -17.25 5.92
CA VAL A 86 -11.54 -18.61 6.28
C VAL A 86 -12.48 -19.56 5.55
N ARG A 87 -11.93 -20.44 4.71
CA ARG A 87 -12.68 -21.39 3.89
C ARG A 87 -12.28 -22.81 4.24
#